data_AF-A0A3M1I4U0-F1
#
_entry.id   AF-A0A3M1I4U0-F1
#
_cell.length_a   1.000
_cell.length_b   1.000
_cell.length_c   1.000
_cell.angle_alpha   90.00
_cell.angle_beta   90.00
_cell.angle_gamma   90.00
#
_symmetry.space_group_name_H-M   'P 1'
#
loop_
_entity.id
_entity.type
_entity.pdbx_description
1 polymer ?
#
loop_
_entity_poly.entity_id
_entity_poly.type
_entity_poly.pdbx_seq_one_letter_code
_entity_poly.pdbx_strand_id
1 'polypeptide(L)'
;FRPGLSLENTYFYQLMITMGVVLEGVTAAILLNPFVEPHPKDRSLGSVPKKFLPAMQVIIENTFKTNIDWMIHWKLLPNSLTYKLTQMRVSVRNQVHIQGWVGRIYGSIDFDTFKRTLKQFKELLIQIRDSIQPLPDPKQMWNFIFPDADPNAFFEGKIVHYNYEKGFGFIAAEKFQKNIYFHRQALSPNWKSVPDILGKKAYFQLGRNQKGRIAINIRIEGEPAS
;
A
#
# COMPACT_ATOMS: atom_id res chain seq x y z
N PHE A 1 26.28 -25.53 -21.10
CA PHE A 1 25.92 -25.82 -19.69
C PHE A 1 26.97 -25.21 -18.79
N ARG A 2 26.60 -24.23 -17.93
CA ARG A 2 27.55 -23.72 -16.92
C ARG A 2 27.65 -24.76 -15.79
N PRO A 3 28.84 -25.14 -15.30
CA PRO A 3 29.02 -26.22 -14.32
C PRO A 3 28.43 -26.01 -12.91
N GLY A 4 27.49 -25.07 -12.72
CA GLY A 4 26.86 -24.74 -11.41
C GLY A 4 25.35 -24.95 -11.34
N LEU A 5 24.72 -25.46 -12.41
CA LEU A 5 23.28 -25.75 -12.46
C LEU A 5 23.06 -27.26 -12.30
N SER A 6 23.09 -27.76 -11.07
CA SER A 6 22.49 -29.07 -10.79
C SER A 6 20.96 -28.96 -10.93
N LEU A 7 20.33 -30.08 -11.26
CA LEU A 7 18.86 -30.18 -11.27
C LEU A 7 18.28 -29.75 -9.91
N GLU A 8 18.96 -30.10 -8.81
CA GLU A 8 18.62 -29.71 -7.45
C GLU A 8 18.65 -28.18 -7.25
N ASN A 9 19.69 -27.49 -7.71
CA ASN A 9 19.78 -26.02 -7.64
C ASN A 9 18.63 -25.35 -8.42
N THR A 10 18.22 -25.95 -9.54
CA THR A 10 17.10 -25.46 -10.35
C THR A 10 15.76 -25.62 -9.61
N TYR A 11 15.54 -26.77 -8.96
CA TYR A 11 14.35 -26.98 -8.13
C TYR A 11 14.31 -26.07 -6.90
N PHE A 12 15.44 -25.87 -6.21
CA PHE A 12 15.52 -24.93 -5.09
C PHE A 12 15.18 -23.51 -5.51
N TYR A 13 15.73 -23.06 -6.64
CA TYR A 13 15.41 -21.75 -7.21
C TYR A 13 13.91 -21.61 -7.52
N GLN A 14 13.31 -22.60 -8.18
CA GLN A 14 11.88 -22.60 -8.51
C GLN A 14 10.99 -22.55 -7.26
N LEU A 15 11.35 -23.29 -6.21
CA LEU A 15 10.61 -23.30 -4.95
C LEU A 15 10.70 -21.94 -4.25
N MET A 16 11.87 -21.31 -4.23
CA MET A 16 12.05 -19.98 -3.64
C MET A 16 11.29 -18.90 -4.40
N ILE A 17 11.26 -18.94 -5.73
CA ILE A 17 10.38 -18.05 -6.52
C ILE A 17 8.92 -18.28 -6.14
N THR A 18 8.50 -19.55 -6.10
CA THR A 18 7.12 -19.91 -5.76
C THR A 18 6.76 -19.38 -4.38
N MET A 19 7.64 -19.48 -3.39
CA MET A 19 7.45 -18.89 -2.07
C MET A 19 7.27 -17.37 -2.16
N GLY A 20 8.12 -16.67 -2.91
CA GLY A 20 8.00 -15.23 -3.15
C GLY A 20 6.65 -14.84 -3.75
N VAL A 21 6.21 -15.55 -4.79
CA VAL A 21 4.91 -15.34 -5.44
C VAL A 21 3.75 -15.60 -4.48
N VAL A 22 3.82 -16.67 -3.69
CA VAL A 22 2.79 -16.97 -2.68
C VAL A 22 2.74 -15.90 -1.60
N LEU A 23 3.88 -15.36 -1.15
CA LEU A 23 3.89 -14.26 -0.17
C LEU A 23 3.22 -13.00 -0.73
N GLU A 24 3.53 -12.61 -1.98
CA GLU A 24 2.89 -11.47 -2.65
C GLU A 24 1.38 -11.73 -2.83
N GLY A 25 1.01 -12.94 -3.28
CA GLY A 25 -0.37 -13.34 -3.51
C GLY A 25 -1.22 -13.38 -2.24
N VAL A 26 -0.71 -13.94 -1.14
CA VAL A 26 -1.40 -13.98 0.15
C VAL A 26 -1.61 -12.57 0.71
N THR A 27 -0.58 -11.73 0.65
CA THR A 27 -0.66 -10.32 1.08
C THR A 27 -1.74 -9.56 0.31
N ALA A 28 -1.75 -9.67 -1.03
CA ALA A 28 -2.78 -9.05 -1.86
C ALA A 28 -4.17 -9.62 -1.58
N ALA A 29 -4.30 -10.96 -1.47
CA ALA A 29 -5.58 -11.63 -1.23
C ALA A 29 -6.23 -11.18 0.07
N ILE A 30 -5.47 -10.99 1.15
CA ILE A 30 -5.99 -10.50 2.43
C ILE A 30 -6.61 -9.10 2.28
N LEU A 31 -5.95 -8.21 1.52
CA LEU A 31 -6.45 -6.85 1.25
C LEU A 31 -7.62 -6.82 0.27
N LEU A 32 -7.70 -7.79 -0.64
CA LEU A 32 -8.80 -7.92 -1.60
C LEU A 32 -10.05 -8.51 -0.96
N ASN A 33 -9.89 -9.32 0.09
CA ASN A 33 -10.97 -10.06 0.75
C ASN A 33 -12.20 -9.21 1.11
N PRO A 34 -12.07 -7.97 1.64
CA PRO A 34 -13.21 -7.10 1.90
C PRO A 34 -14.09 -6.83 0.66
N PHE A 35 -13.52 -6.82 -0.55
CA PHE A 35 -14.26 -6.52 -1.77
C PHE A 35 -14.91 -7.75 -2.43
N VAL A 36 -14.68 -8.95 -1.90
CA VAL A 36 -15.17 -10.20 -2.46
C VAL A 36 -16.51 -10.56 -1.83
N GLU A 37 -17.54 -10.67 -2.65
CA GLU A 37 -18.83 -11.22 -2.24
C GLU A 37 -18.78 -12.76 -2.39
N PRO A 38 -18.97 -13.53 -1.31
CA PRO A 38 -18.90 -14.99 -1.37
C PRO A 38 -20.12 -15.55 -2.11
N HIS A 39 -19.91 -16.57 -2.96
CA HIS A 39 -21.01 -17.25 -3.60
C HIS A 39 -21.67 -18.25 -2.62
N PRO A 40 -23.01 -18.25 -2.45
CA PRO A 40 -23.69 -19.06 -1.43
C PRO A 40 -23.47 -20.57 -1.57
N LYS A 41 -23.23 -21.04 -2.80
CA LYS A 41 -23.11 -22.47 -3.12
C LYS A 41 -21.68 -22.92 -3.41
N ASP A 42 -20.72 -22.00 -3.44
CA ASP A 42 -19.34 -22.33 -3.77
C ASP A 42 -18.37 -21.41 -3.02
N ARG A 43 -17.62 -21.97 -2.08
CA ARG A 43 -16.63 -21.22 -1.27
C ARG A 43 -15.38 -20.87 -2.07
N SER A 44 -15.16 -21.48 -3.23
CA SER A 44 -14.04 -21.20 -4.14
C SER A 44 -14.37 -20.11 -5.16
N LEU A 45 -15.65 -19.77 -5.32
CA LEU A 45 -16.11 -18.70 -6.21
C LEU A 45 -16.58 -17.51 -5.39
N GLY A 46 -15.81 -16.42 -5.46
CA GLY A 46 -16.22 -15.11 -5.01
C GLY A 46 -16.30 -14.17 -6.22
N SER A 47 -17.17 -13.19 -6.17
CA SER A 47 -17.23 -12.15 -7.21
C SER A 47 -16.94 -10.79 -6.60
N VAL A 48 -16.24 -9.94 -7.34
CA VAL A 48 -16.02 -8.55 -6.93
C VAL A 48 -17.01 -7.67 -7.70
N PRO A 49 -17.87 -6.91 -7.01
CA PRO A 49 -18.76 -5.96 -7.65
C PRO A 49 -17.98 -5.01 -8.58
N LYS A 50 -18.54 -4.72 -9.77
CA LYS A 50 -17.88 -3.87 -10.78
C LYS A 50 -17.36 -2.54 -10.23
N LYS A 51 -18.10 -1.94 -9.28
CA LYS A 51 -17.72 -0.69 -8.60
C LYS A 51 -16.37 -0.78 -7.87
N PHE A 52 -15.95 -1.96 -7.43
CA PHE A 52 -14.71 -2.18 -6.66
C PHE A 52 -13.54 -2.70 -7.51
N LEU A 53 -13.74 -2.99 -8.81
CA LEU A 53 -12.64 -3.39 -9.71
C LEU A 53 -11.46 -2.41 -9.71
N PRO A 54 -11.66 -1.07 -9.68
CA PRO A 54 -10.55 -0.14 -9.57
C PRO A 54 -9.73 -0.32 -8.27
N ALA A 55 -10.37 -0.64 -7.14
CA ALA A 55 -9.68 -0.89 -5.88
C ALA A 55 -8.79 -2.13 -5.98
N MET A 56 -9.28 -3.19 -6.64
CA MET A 56 -8.49 -4.40 -6.87
C MET A 56 -7.23 -4.10 -7.67
N GLN A 57 -7.36 -3.32 -8.75
CA GLN A 57 -6.23 -2.98 -9.61
C GLN A 57 -5.14 -2.24 -8.81
N VAL A 58 -5.53 -1.27 -7.98
CA VAL A 58 -4.59 -0.56 -7.11
C VAL A 58 -3.87 -1.50 -6.14
N ILE A 59 -4.60 -2.43 -5.50
CA ILE A 59 -4.01 -3.39 -4.54
C ILE A 59 -3.02 -4.35 -5.23
N ILE A 60 -3.33 -4.79 -6.45
CA ILE A 60 -2.49 -5.69 -7.24
C ILE A 60 -1.22 -4.97 -7.74
N GLU A 61 -1.35 -3.70 -8.12
CA GLU A 61 -0.23 -2.89 -8.62
C GLU A 61 0.64 -2.29 -7.50
N ASN A 62 0.16 -2.31 -6.25
CA ASN A 62 0.92 -1.87 -5.09
C ASN A 62 2.18 -2.70 -4.88
N THR A 63 3.21 -2.05 -4.33
CA THR A 63 4.39 -2.78 -3.84
C THR A 63 4.02 -3.62 -2.61
N PHE A 64 4.76 -4.71 -2.38
CA PHE A 64 4.62 -5.52 -1.16
C PHE A 64 4.65 -4.66 0.12
N LYS A 65 5.58 -3.70 0.19
CA LYS A 65 5.69 -2.79 1.34
C LYS A 65 4.41 -1.99 1.54
N THR A 66 3.88 -1.40 0.46
CA THR A 66 2.64 -0.62 0.51
C THR A 66 1.47 -1.47 1.03
N ASN A 67 1.35 -2.71 0.55
CA ASN A 67 0.32 -3.62 1.02
C ASN A 67 0.52 -4.02 2.49
N ILE A 68 1.75 -4.25 2.95
CA ILE A 68 2.05 -4.46 4.39
C ILE A 68 1.65 -3.24 5.23
N ASP A 69 1.99 -2.03 4.80
CA ASP A 69 1.63 -0.81 5.50
C ASP A 69 0.09 -0.68 5.62
N TRP A 70 -0.65 -1.06 4.58
CA TRP A 70 -2.11 -1.07 4.61
C TRP A 70 -2.67 -2.15 5.54
N MET A 71 -2.09 -3.35 5.56
CA MET A 71 -2.48 -4.40 6.50
C MET A 71 -2.27 -3.98 7.95
N ILE A 72 -1.19 -3.24 8.24
CA ILE A 72 -0.91 -2.68 9.57
C ILE A 72 -1.95 -1.59 9.91
N HIS A 73 -2.23 -0.67 8.98
CA HIS A 73 -3.23 0.40 9.18
C HIS A 73 -4.60 -0.18 9.54
N TRP A 74 -5.05 -1.18 8.79
CA TRP A 74 -6.33 -1.86 9.01
C TRP A 74 -6.30 -2.95 10.07
N LYS A 75 -5.14 -3.19 10.70
CA LYS A 75 -4.94 -4.23 11.72
C LYS A 75 -5.41 -5.62 11.25
N LEU A 76 -5.23 -5.94 9.97
CA LEU A 76 -5.69 -7.21 9.38
C LEU A 76 -4.94 -8.43 9.94
N LEU A 77 -3.73 -8.20 10.46
CA LEU A 77 -2.91 -9.18 11.17
C LEU A 77 -2.23 -8.49 12.38
N PRO A 78 -1.86 -9.27 13.41
CA PRO A 78 -0.96 -8.80 14.46
C PRO A 78 0.35 -8.21 13.91
N ASN A 79 0.84 -7.13 14.51
CA ASN A 79 2.10 -6.48 14.10
C ASN A 79 3.31 -7.43 14.09
N SER A 80 3.32 -8.43 14.97
CA SER A 80 4.35 -9.46 15.00
C SER A 80 4.31 -10.35 13.75
N LEU A 81 3.13 -10.65 13.22
CA LEU A 81 2.96 -11.45 12.01
C LEU A 81 3.23 -10.64 10.75
N THR A 82 2.83 -9.36 10.68
CA THR A 82 3.19 -8.49 9.55
C THR A 82 4.71 -8.29 9.46
N TYR A 83 5.38 -8.19 10.62
CA TYR A 83 6.85 -8.17 10.68
C TYR A 83 7.46 -9.49 10.19
N LYS A 84 7.02 -10.65 10.70
CA LYS A 84 7.51 -11.97 10.24
C LYS A 84 7.31 -12.19 8.75
N LEU A 85 6.15 -11.78 8.22
CA LEU A 85 5.84 -11.83 6.79
C LEU A 85 6.82 -11.00 5.97
N THR A 86 7.13 -9.78 6.43
CA THR A 86 8.15 -8.92 5.82
C THR A 86 9.54 -9.56 5.86
N GLN A 87 9.94 -10.11 7.01
CA GLN A 87 11.24 -10.78 7.16
C GLN A 87 11.37 -12.01 6.25
N MET A 88 10.32 -12.84 6.16
CA MET A 88 10.30 -14.00 5.28
C MET A 88 10.45 -13.56 3.80
N ARG A 89 9.72 -12.53 3.37
CA ARG A 89 9.82 -12.00 2.00
C ARG A 89 11.20 -11.44 1.69
N VAL A 90 11.82 -10.71 2.63
CA VAL A 90 13.19 -10.21 2.50
C VAL A 90 14.19 -11.36 2.44
N SER A 91 14.04 -12.37 3.30
CA SER A 91 14.88 -13.57 3.29
C SER A 91 14.83 -14.25 1.93
N VAL A 92 13.62 -14.55 1.42
CA VAL A 92 13.43 -15.16 0.10
C VAL A 92 14.07 -14.34 -1.01
N ARG A 93 13.87 -13.02 -1.01
CA ARG A 93 14.48 -12.11 -1.99
C ARG A 93 16.00 -12.05 -1.90
N ASN A 94 16.57 -12.10 -0.70
CA ASN A 94 18.03 -12.03 -0.54
C ASN A 94 18.71 -13.32 -1.02
N GLN A 95 18.01 -14.45 -0.93
CA GLN A 95 18.47 -15.73 -1.45
C GLN A 95 18.35 -15.84 -2.98
N VAL A 96 17.43 -15.07 -3.58
CA VAL A 96 17.10 -15.15 -5.00
C VAL A 96 17.06 -13.75 -5.64
N HIS A 97 18.03 -13.46 -6.49
CA HIS A 97 17.98 -12.26 -7.33
C HIS A 97 17.39 -12.58 -8.68
N ILE A 98 16.36 -11.83 -9.06
CA ILE A 98 15.77 -11.89 -10.40
C ILE A 98 15.98 -10.53 -11.04
N GLN A 99 16.80 -10.47 -12.08
CA GLN A 99 16.95 -9.26 -12.90
C GLN A 99 16.79 -9.65 -14.37
N GLY A 100 15.76 -9.11 -15.03
CA GLY A 100 15.47 -9.42 -16.45
C GLY A 100 15.22 -10.91 -16.72
N TRP A 101 14.46 -11.59 -15.85
CA TRP A 101 14.20 -13.04 -15.90
C TRP A 101 15.43 -13.95 -15.76
N VAL A 102 16.61 -13.38 -15.52
CA VAL A 102 17.82 -14.13 -15.18
C VAL A 102 17.91 -14.22 -13.66
N GLY A 103 17.71 -15.44 -13.17
CA GLY A 103 17.92 -15.81 -11.78
C GLY A 103 19.38 -15.95 -11.42
N ARG A 104 19.80 -15.33 -10.33
CA ARG A 104 21.04 -15.70 -9.63
C ARG A 104 20.68 -16.08 -8.21
N ILE A 105 21.04 -17.29 -7.81
CA ILE A 105 21.09 -17.66 -6.40
C ILE A 105 22.36 -17.02 -5.84
N TYR A 106 22.22 -16.21 -4.79
CA TYR A 106 23.38 -15.67 -4.09
C TYR A 106 23.89 -16.73 -3.11
N GLY A 107 24.93 -17.46 -3.50
CA GLY A 107 25.57 -18.49 -2.68
C GLY A 107 24.95 -19.88 -2.83
N SER A 108 25.65 -20.89 -2.34
CA SER A 108 25.11 -22.23 -2.17
C SER A 108 24.27 -22.27 -0.90
N ILE A 109 22.95 -22.41 -1.03
CA ILE A 109 22.08 -22.70 0.12
C ILE A 109 22.20 -24.20 0.40
N ASP A 110 22.63 -24.56 1.61
CA ASP A 110 22.65 -25.95 2.01
C ASP A 110 21.22 -26.49 2.23
N PHE A 111 21.06 -27.79 2.06
CA PHE A 111 19.75 -28.45 2.11
C PHE A 111 19.04 -28.29 3.46
N ASP A 112 19.77 -28.17 4.58
CA ASP A 112 19.18 -28.00 5.90
C ASP A 112 18.67 -26.57 6.12
N THR A 113 19.39 -25.57 5.64
CA THR A 113 18.91 -24.17 5.60
C THR A 113 17.65 -24.04 4.76
N PHE A 114 17.61 -24.70 3.60
CA PHE A 114 16.42 -24.73 2.76
C PHE A 114 15.22 -25.41 3.47
N LYS A 115 15.43 -26.58 4.07
CA LYS A 115 14.39 -27.28 4.86
C LYS A 115 13.83 -26.43 5.99
N ARG A 116 14.70 -25.73 6.74
CA ARG A 116 14.28 -24.80 7.79
C ARG A 116 13.42 -23.66 7.23
N THR A 117 13.84 -23.09 6.10
CA THR A 117 13.11 -21.99 5.43
C THR A 117 11.72 -22.43 4.98
N LEU A 118 11.60 -23.62 4.36
CA LEU A 118 10.30 -24.19 3.99
C LEU A 118 9.39 -24.42 5.20
N LYS A 119 9.95 -24.94 6.31
CA LYS A 119 9.21 -25.15 7.55
C LYS A 119 8.67 -23.83 8.11
N GLN A 120 9.54 -22.82 8.22
CA GLN A 120 9.16 -21.48 8.70
C GLN A 120 8.12 -20.82 7.79
N PHE A 121 8.23 -21.00 6.48
CA PHE A 121 7.25 -20.49 5.52
C PHE A 121 5.87 -21.13 5.71
N LYS A 122 5.82 -22.46 5.83
CA LYS A 122 4.58 -23.19 6.13
C LYS A 122 3.95 -22.73 7.45
N GLU A 123 4.75 -22.64 8.51
CA GLU A 123 4.29 -22.19 9.83
C GLU A 123 3.76 -20.76 9.80
N LEU A 124 4.42 -19.87 9.05
CA LEU A 124 3.96 -18.50 8.84
C LEU A 124 2.58 -18.47 8.15
N LEU A 125 2.39 -19.24 7.07
CA LEU A 125 1.09 -19.29 6.38
C LEU A 125 -0.04 -19.79 7.29
N ILE A 126 0.25 -20.78 8.13
CA ILE A 126 -0.69 -21.28 9.14
C ILE A 126 -1.01 -20.18 10.16
N GLN A 127 0.01 -19.51 10.70
CA GLN A 127 -0.17 -18.41 11.66
C GLN A 127 -0.99 -17.26 11.07
N ILE A 128 -0.74 -16.90 9.80
CA ILE A 128 -1.51 -15.89 9.08
C ILE A 128 -2.97 -16.31 9.02
N ARG A 129 -3.28 -17.50 8.49
CA ARG A 129 -4.66 -18.02 8.37
C ARG A 129 -5.41 -17.94 9.70
N ASP A 130 -4.75 -18.35 10.79
CA ASP A 130 -5.38 -18.46 12.10
C ASP A 130 -5.50 -17.10 12.83
N SER A 131 -4.88 -16.03 12.30
CA SER A 131 -4.81 -14.71 12.93
C SER A 131 -5.43 -13.57 12.12
N ILE A 132 -6.07 -13.87 10.97
CA ILE A 132 -6.80 -12.86 10.18
C ILE A 132 -7.88 -12.24 11.05
N GLN A 133 -7.79 -10.92 11.23
CA GLN A 133 -8.75 -10.15 12.01
C GLN A 133 -10.03 -9.88 11.18
N PRO A 134 -11.12 -9.44 11.84
CA PRO A 134 -12.34 -9.04 11.12
C PRO A 134 -12.04 -8.04 10.00
N LEU A 135 -12.65 -8.28 8.85
CA LEU A 135 -12.42 -7.48 7.65
C LEU A 135 -13.05 -6.08 7.80
N PRO A 136 -12.38 -5.02 7.31
CA PRO A 136 -12.95 -3.69 7.28
C PRO A 136 -14.15 -3.64 6.33
N ASP A 137 -15.03 -2.66 6.56
CA ASP A 137 -16.13 -2.39 5.64
C ASP A 137 -15.57 -1.98 4.26
N PRO A 138 -16.09 -2.53 3.15
CA PRO A 138 -15.56 -2.28 1.81
C PRO A 138 -15.67 -0.81 1.39
N LYS A 139 -16.70 -0.09 1.87
CA LYS A 139 -16.87 1.34 1.58
C LYS A 139 -15.86 2.18 2.34
N GLN A 140 -15.53 1.82 3.58
CA GLN A 140 -14.44 2.48 4.32
C GLN A 140 -13.09 2.28 3.60
N MET A 141 -12.80 1.06 3.16
CA MET A 141 -11.57 0.77 2.42
C MET A 141 -11.54 1.47 1.06
N TRP A 142 -12.67 1.54 0.35
CA TRP A 142 -12.81 2.33 -0.88
C TRP A 142 -12.46 3.80 -0.66
N ASN A 143 -13.02 4.43 0.37
CA ASN A 143 -12.75 5.84 0.69
C ASN A 143 -11.29 6.07 1.09
N PHE A 144 -10.62 5.08 1.67
CA PHE A 144 -9.19 5.15 1.98
C PHE A 144 -8.32 5.08 0.71
N ILE A 145 -8.67 4.19 -0.23
CA ILE A 145 -7.95 4.04 -1.50
C ILE A 145 -8.19 5.24 -2.42
N PHE A 146 -9.44 5.68 -2.50
CA PHE A 146 -9.94 6.76 -3.33
C PHE A 146 -10.58 7.88 -2.48
N PRO A 147 -9.80 8.59 -1.67
CA PRO A 147 -10.28 9.73 -0.89
C PRO A 147 -10.81 10.85 -1.79
N ASP A 148 -10.38 10.89 -3.05
CA ASP A 148 -10.84 11.82 -4.09
C ASP A 148 -12.08 11.33 -4.87
N ALA A 149 -12.67 10.19 -4.50
CA ALA A 149 -13.90 9.69 -5.14
C ALA A 149 -15.13 10.56 -4.86
N ASP A 150 -15.15 11.22 -3.69
CA ASP A 150 -16.15 12.24 -3.39
C ASP A 150 -15.54 13.64 -3.63
N PRO A 151 -15.89 14.31 -4.74
CA PRO A 151 -15.34 15.63 -5.05
C PRO A 151 -15.78 16.70 -4.03
N ASN A 152 -16.82 16.43 -3.23
CA ASN A 152 -17.31 17.35 -2.22
C ASN A 152 -16.67 17.13 -0.85
N ALA A 153 -15.92 16.04 -0.65
CA ALA A 153 -15.28 15.74 0.63
C ALA A 153 -14.18 16.75 0.96
N PHE A 154 -14.30 17.37 2.14
CA PHE A 154 -13.26 18.20 2.71
C PHE A 154 -12.36 17.38 3.64
N PHE A 155 -11.07 17.66 3.57
CA PHE A 155 -10.01 17.10 4.38
C PHE A 155 -9.40 18.19 5.24
N GLU A 156 -8.98 17.82 6.44
CA GLU A 156 -8.26 18.69 7.35
C GLU A 156 -6.76 18.39 7.31
N GLY A 157 -5.94 19.43 7.38
CA GLY A 157 -4.50 19.30 7.56
C GLY A 157 -3.85 20.59 8.06
N LYS A 158 -2.53 20.55 8.17
CA LYS A 158 -1.68 21.68 8.56
C LYS A 158 -0.75 22.06 7.43
N ILE A 159 -0.65 23.35 7.12
CA ILE A 159 0.34 23.84 6.15
C ILE A 159 1.73 23.66 6.77
N VAL A 160 2.55 22.79 6.17
CA VAL A 160 3.90 22.45 6.67
C VAL A 160 5.01 23.09 5.83
N HIS A 161 4.66 23.62 4.67
CA HIS A 161 5.56 24.39 3.82
C HIS A 161 4.76 25.35 2.96
N TYR A 162 5.26 26.57 2.80
CA TYR A 162 4.74 27.53 1.84
C TYR A 162 5.87 28.41 1.33
N ASN A 163 6.08 28.40 0.02
CA ASN A 163 6.98 29.31 -0.66
C ASN A 163 6.14 30.39 -1.33
N TYR A 164 6.05 31.56 -0.69
CA TYR A 164 5.24 32.68 -1.17
C TYR A 164 5.71 33.19 -2.54
N GLU A 165 7.02 33.35 -2.73
CA GLU A 165 7.61 33.85 -3.99
C GLU A 165 7.27 32.94 -5.18
N LYS A 166 7.35 31.63 -4.98
CA LYS A 166 7.02 30.64 -6.01
C LYS A 166 5.52 30.27 -6.04
N GLY A 167 4.74 30.74 -5.07
CA GLY A 167 3.29 30.57 -5.01
C GLY A 167 2.82 29.13 -4.81
N PHE A 168 3.55 28.28 -4.09
CA PHE A 168 3.12 26.91 -3.80
C PHE A 168 3.46 26.47 -2.38
N GLY A 169 2.79 25.43 -1.90
CA GLY A 169 3.05 24.86 -0.59
C GLY A 169 2.62 23.41 -0.48
N PHE A 170 2.69 22.90 0.75
CA PHE A 170 2.32 21.55 1.11
C PHE A 170 1.49 21.50 2.40
N ILE A 171 0.44 20.68 2.39
CA ILE A 171 -0.41 20.39 3.55
C ILE A 171 -0.09 18.97 4.04
N ALA A 172 0.27 18.83 5.30
CA ALA A 172 0.33 17.53 5.97
C ALA A 172 -1.07 17.21 6.54
N ALA A 173 -1.59 16.03 6.23
CA ALA A 173 -2.89 15.58 6.68
C ALA A 173 -2.80 14.09 7.03
N GLU A 174 -3.34 13.71 8.19
CA GLU A 174 -3.17 12.36 8.77
C GLU A 174 -3.63 11.24 7.85
N LYS A 175 -4.68 11.50 7.05
CA LYS A 175 -5.22 10.53 6.08
C LYS A 175 -4.28 10.25 4.90
N PHE A 176 -3.20 10.99 4.72
CA PHE A 176 -2.31 10.86 3.57
C PHE A 176 -0.87 10.62 4.02
N GLN A 177 -0.25 9.58 3.47
CA GLN A 177 1.16 9.27 3.76
C GLN A 177 2.14 10.33 3.24
N LYS A 178 1.73 11.16 2.27
CA LYS A 178 2.55 12.21 1.67
C LYS A 178 1.86 13.55 1.83
N ASN A 179 2.66 14.60 2.02
CA ASN A 179 2.13 15.96 2.04
C ASN A 179 1.49 16.30 0.68
N ILE A 180 0.33 16.95 0.73
CA ILE A 180 -0.47 17.28 -0.43
C ILE A 180 -0.02 18.63 -0.97
N TYR A 181 0.39 18.66 -2.23
CA TYR A 181 0.80 19.89 -2.92
C TYR A 181 -0.41 20.82 -3.11
N PHE A 182 -0.20 22.13 -2.98
CA PHE A 182 -1.14 23.14 -3.45
C PHE A 182 -0.42 24.29 -4.15
N HIS A 183 -1.14 24.91 -5.08
CA HIS A 183 -0.76 26.19 -5.68
C HIS A 183 -1.52 27.32 -4.99
N ARG A 184 -0.96 28.53 -4.91
CA ARG A 184 -1.59 29.68 -4.23
C ARG A 184 -2.98 30.02 -4.77
N GLN A 185 -3.26 29.69 -6.03
CA GLN A 185 -4.59 29.89 -6.63
C GLN A 185 -5.69 29.04 -5.99
N ALA A 186 -5.33 27.94 -5.33
CA ALA A 186 -6.26 27.12 -4.57
C ALA A 186 -6.65 27.74 -3.23
N LEU A 187 -5.89 28.73 -2.73
CA LEU A 187 -6.27 29.50 -1.55
C LEU A 187 -7.45 30.42 -1.88
N SER A 188 -8.28 30.67 -0.89
CA SER A 188 -9.28 31.74 -0.91
C SER A 188 -8.64 33.12 -1.18
N PRO A 189 -9.37 34.05 -1.82
CA PRO A 189 -8.81 35.34 -2.27
C PRO A 189 -8.03 36.11 -1.20
N ASN A 190 -8.51 36.09 0.05
CA ASN A 190 -7.92 36.80 1.18
C ASN A 190 -6.53 36.28 1.56
N TRP A 191 -6.24 35.01 1.25
CA TRP A 191 -4.99 34.35 1.64
C TRP A 191 -3.97 34.25 0.50
N LYS A 192 -4.35 34.56 -0.75
CA LYS A 192 -3.45 34.48 -1.92
C LYS A 192 -2.21 35.38 -1.80
N SER A 193 -2.37 36.50 -1.09
CA SER A 193 -1.32 37.53 -0.94
C SER A 193 -0.63 37.49 0.42
N VAL A 194 -1.03 36.59 1.33
CA VAL A 194 -0.45 36.50 2.68
C VAL A 194 0.82 35.65 2.62
N PRO A 195 2.00 36.19 3.00
CA PRO A 195 3.26 35.44 2.96
C PRO A 195 3.37 34.37 4.05
N ASP A 196 2.82 34.64 5.24
CA ASP A 196 2.93 33.75 6.39
C ASP A 196 1.61 33.01 6.68
N ILE A 197 1.54 31.80 6.13
CA ILE A 197 0.46 30.83 6.39
C ILE A 197 1.02 29.52 6.95
N LEU A 198 2.30 29.48 7.29
CA LEU A 198 2.96 28.29 7.79
C LEU A 198 2.35 27.89 9.14
N GLY A 199 2.12 26.59 9.31
CA GLY A 199 1.56 26.04 10.54
C GLY A 199 0.06 26.27 10.74
N LYS A 200 -0.62 27.01 9.86
CA LYS A 200 -2.07 27.18 9.94
C LYS A 200 -2.80 25.89 9.59
N LYS A 201 -3.93 25.69 10.25
CA LYS A 201 -4.88 24.62 9.93
C LYS A 201 -5.66 24.99 8.68
N ALA A 202 -5.84 24.01 7.80
CA ALA A 202 -6.43 24.19 6.49
C ALA A 202 -7.45 23.07 6.20
N TYR A 203 -8.56 23.45 5.58
CA TYR A 203 -9.58 22.58 5.04
C TYR A 203 -9.51 22.62 3.52
N PHE A 204 -9.51 21.47 2.86
CA PHE A 204 -9.29 21.41 1.42
C PHE A 204 -10.04 20.25 0.77
N GLN A 205 -10.32 20.36 -0.52
CA GLN A 205 -10.77 19.25 -1.35
C GLN A 205 -9.59 18.68 -2.14
N LEU A 206 -9.72 17.44 -2.61
CA LEU A 206 -8.72 16.82 -3.47
C LEU A 206 -9.02 17.06 -4.94
N GLY A 207 -8.02 17.52 -5.68
CA GLY A 207 -7.98 17.50 -7.14
C GLY A 207 -6.86 16.57 -7.65
N ARG A 208 -6.72 16.50 -8.98
CA ARG A 208 -5.62 15.79 -9.64
C ARG A 208 -4.93 16.67 -10.68
N ASN A 209 -3.63 16.45 -10.84
CA ASN A 209 -2.85 16.91 -11.99
C ASN A 209 -1.93 15.77 -12.49
N GLN A 210 -1.06 16.07 -13.46
CA GLN A 210 -0.09 15.10 -14.01
C GLN A 210 0.88 14.51 -12.97
N LYS A 211 1.07 15.17 -11.83
CA LYS A 211 1.96 14.76 -10.74
C LYS A 211 1.24 14.05 -9.59
N GLY A 212 -0.09 13.90 -9.67
CA GLY A 212 -0.91 13.20 -8.68
C GLY A 212 -1.92 14.10 -7.99
N ARG A 213 -2.21 13.77 -6.71
CA ARG A 213 -3.21 14.49 -5.89
C ARG A 213 -2.71 15.88 -5.51
N ILE A 214 -3.61 16.85 -5.59
CA ILE A 214 -3.38 18.24 -5.18
C ILE A 214 -4.51 18.72 -4.27
N ALA A 215 -4.24 19.70 -3.43
CA ALA A 215 -5.26 20.37 -2.64
C ALA A 215 -5.85 21.54 -3.44
N ILE A 216 -7.17 21.61 -3.49
CA ILE A 216 -7.98 22.64 -4.15
C ILE A 216 -9.02 23.19 -3.15
N ASN A 217 -9.61 24.33 -3.46
CA ASN A 217 -10.67 24.96 -2.64
C ASN A 217 -10.27 25.08 -1.16
N ILE A 218 -9.05 25.57 -0.91
CA ILE A 218 -8.44 25.62 0.41
C ILE A 218 -9.01 26.78 1.21
N ARG A 219 -9.45 26.48 2.43
CA ARG A 219 -9.91 27.43 3.45
C ARG A 219 -8.99 27.32 4.65
N ILE A 220 -8.52 28.46 5.14
CA ILE A 220 -7.65 28.49 6.33
C ILE A 220 -8.51 28.79 7.56
N GLU A 221 -8.21 28.11 8.68
CA GLU A 221 -8.91 28.32 9.95
C GLU A 221 -8.85 29.80 10.38
N GLY A 222 -9.99 30.36 10.79
CA GLY A 222 -10.15 31.77 11.11
C GLY A 222 -10.58 32.65 9.93
N GLU A 223 -10.77 32.09 8.73
CA GLU A 223 -11.40 32.79 7.62
C GLU A 223 -12.93 32.89 7.84
N PRO A 224 -13.54 34.10 7.73
CA PRO A 224 -14.99 34.21 7.81
C PRO A 224 -15.65 33.38 6.69
N ALA A 225 -16.68 32.61 7.05
CA ALA A 225 -17.49 31.90 6.08
C ALA A 225 -18.06 32.90 5.07
N SER A 226 -17.76 32.68 3.80
CA SER A 226 -18.32 33.45 2.68
C SER A 226 -19.76 33.05 2.40
#